data_AF-A0A6A3B9X6-F1
#
_entry.id   AF-A0A6A3B9X6-F1
#
_cell.length_a   1.000
_cell.length_b   1.000
_cell.length_c   1.000
_cell.angle_alpha   90.00
_cell.angle_beta   90.00
_cell.angle_gamma   90.00
#
_symmetry.space_group_name_H-M   'P 1'
#
loop_
_entity.id
_entity.type
_entity.pdbx_description
1 polymer ?
#
loop_
_entity_poly.entity_id
_entity_poly.type
_entity_poly.pdbx_seq_one_letter_code
_entity_poly.pdbx_strand_id
1 'polypeptide(L)'
;MSPSKRYPLVILHQSRVARDPKNRQWLERWKRAGILYATPYGSNDDWYWLYAAVSCKCLVVTNDEMRDHLFQLLGNSFFPRWKEKHQVRLSMTRTGLVLIMPPPYSIVIQESATGSWHVPSIADDDLLNPRLWLCACRNKKTP
;
A
#
# COMPACT_ATOMS: atom_id res chain seq x y z
N MET A 1 4.43 -11.88 3.28
CA MET A 1 5.55 -12.12 4.23
C MET A 1 6.86 -12.17 3.45
N SER A 2 7.96 -11.64 4.02
CA SER A 2 9.27 -11.65 3.33
C SER A 2 9.78 -13.07 3.11
N PRO A 3 10.04 -13.52 1.87
CA PRO A 3 10.57 -14.86 1.59
C PRO A 3 11.90 -15.15 2.29
N SER A 4 12.76 -14.13 2.37
CA SER A 4 14.07 -14.17 3.04
C SER A 4 14.04 -13.74 4.51
N LYS A 5 12.85 -13.66 5.13
CA LYS A 5 12.65 -13.24 6.54
C LYS A 5 13.29 -11.88 6.90
N ARG A 6 13.34 -10.94 5.95
CA ARG A 6 13.76 -9.56 6.22
C ARG A 6 12.72 -8.85 7.09
N TYR A 7 13.21 -8.06 8.03
CA TYR A 7 12.37 -7.16 8.81
C TYR A 7 11.91 -5.97 7.95
N PRO A 8 10.68 -5.46 8.15
CA PRO A 8 10.24 -4.23 7.52
C PRO A 8 10.98 -3.02 8.08
N LEU A 9 11.16 -1.98 7.27
CA LEU A 9 11.60 -0.67 7.77
C LEU A 9 10.40 0.04 8.42
N VAL A 10 10.53 0.36 9.70
CA VAL A 10 9.55 1.10 10.49
C VAL A 10 9.94 2.57 10.48
N ILE A 11 9.07 3.42 9.93
CA ILE A 11 9.20 4.88 10.00
C ILE A 11 8.30 5.37 11.13
N LEU A 12 8.86 6.09 12.09
CA LEU A 12 8.10 6.64 13.22
C LEU A 12 8.61 8.02 13.61
N HIS A 13 7.72 8.97 13.87
CA HIS A 13 8.15 10.28 14.36
C HIS A 13 8.86 10.21 15.72
N GLN A 14 9.95 10.97 15.89
CA GLN A 14 10.80 10.92 17.09
C GLN A 14 10.04 11.22 18.39
N SER A 15 9.01 12.07 18.34
CA SER A 15 8.12 12.32 19.49
C SER A 15 7.40 11.05 19.96
N ARG A 16 7.04 10.12 19.07
CA ARG A 16 6.40 8.85 19.43
C ARG A 16 7.42 7.86 19.99
N VAL A 17 8.64 7.83 19.44
CA VAL A 17 9.74 7.00 19.95
C VAL A 17 10.09 7.38 21.40
N ALA A 18 10.14 8.67 21.71
CA ALA A 18 10.49 9.17 23.04
C ALA A 18 9.38 8.97 24.10
N ARG A 19 8.13 8.76 23.68
CA ARG A 19 6.94 8.71 24.56
C ARG A 19 6.63 7.34 25.15
N ASP A 20 7.25 6.26 24.68
CA ASP A 20 6.95 4.90 25.15
C ASP A 20 8.07 4.33 26.05
N PRO A 21 8.04 4.60 27.36
CA PRO A 21 9.06 4.11 28.28
C PRO A 21 9.01 2.59 28.46
N LYS A 22 7.86 1.94 28.24
CA LYS A 22 7.70 0.48 28.41
C LYS A 22 8.39 -0.28 27.29
N ASN A 23 8.30 0.21 26.05
CA ASN A 23 8.88 -0.45 24.89
C ASN A 23 10.21 0.15 24.41
N ARG A 24 10.78 1.11 25.17
CA ARG A 24 12.04 1.79 24.82
C ARG A 24 13.18 0.85 24.46
N GLN A 25 13.34 -0.26 25.20
CA GLN A 25 14.39 -1.25 24.91
C GLN A 25 14.23 -1.89 23.52
N TRP A 26 13.00 -2.19 23.11
CA TRP A 26 12.69 -2.76 21.80
C TRP A 26 12.93 -1.75 20.68
N LEU A 27 12.47 -0.51 20.86
CA LEU A 27 12.68 0.57 19.89
C LEU A 27 14.17 0.84 19.65
N GLU A 28 14.98 0.88 20.71
CA GLU A 28 16.44 1.04 20.60
C GLU A 28 17.13 -0.15 19.93
N ARG A 29 16.62 -1.37 20.15
CA ARG A 29 17.11 -2.57 19.46
C ARG A 29 16.81 -2.51 17.97
N TRP A 30 15.61 -2.10 17.59
CA TRP A 30 15.23 -1.96 16.17
C TRP A 30 16.02 -0.85 15.48
N LYS A 31 16.23 0.28 16.15
CA LYS A 31 17.08 1.35 15.64
C LYS A 31 18.51 0.87 15.38
N ARG A 32 19.12 0.17 16.34
CA ARG A 32 20.47 -0.42 16.19
C ARG A 32 20.55 -1.48 15.09
N ALA A 33 19.46 -2.22 14.86
CA ALA A 33 19.38 -3.22 13.80
C ALA A 33 19.05 -2.65 12.41
N GLY A 34 18.90 -1.33 12.27
CA GLY A 34 18.49 -0.70 10.99
C GLY A 34 17.04 -0.97 10.61
N ILE A 35 16.21 -1.44 11.55
CA ILE A 35 14.79 -1.76 11.36
C ILE A 35 13.92 -0.52 11.54
N LEU A 36 14.34 0.45 12.37
CA LEU A 36 13.56 1.65 12.68
C LEU A 36 14.32 2.92 12.31
N TYR A 37 13.65 3.82 11.59
CA TYR A 37 14.09 5.19 11.36
C TYR A 37 13.15 6.17 12.07
N ALA A 38 13.73 6.98 12.96
CA ALA A 38 12.99 8.00 13.70
C ALA A 38 13.03 9.33 12.93
N THR A 39 11.90 9.82 12.42
CA THR A 39 11.87 11.09 11.68
C THR A 39 12.03 12.28 12.63
N PRO A 40 12.77 13.33 12.23
CA PRO A 40 13.08 14.47 13.10
C PRO A 40 11.84 15.32 13.42
N TYR A 41 11.89 16.05 14.53
CA TYR A 41 10.83 16.96 14.95
C TYR A 41 10.50 18.00 13.88
N GLY A 42 9.20 18.21 13.64
CA GLY A 42 8.70 19.18 12.68
C GLY A 42 8.71 18.70 11.22
N SER A 43 9.21 17.49 10.96
CA SER A 43 9.14 16.87 9.64
C SER A 43 7.87 16.05 9.48
N ASN A 44 7.32 16.04 8.25
CA ASN A 44 6.24 15.12 7.91
C ASN A 44 6.83 13.74 7.58
N ASP A 45 6.45 12.72 8.34
CA ASP A 45 6.86 11.33 8.16
C ASP A 45 6.36 10.71 6.84
N ASP A 46 5.32 11.28 6.22
CA ASP A 46 4.79 10.88 4.90
C ASP A 46 5.84 10.78 3.82
N TRP A 47 6.69 11.81 3.72
CA TRP A 47 7.75 11.82 2.72
C TRP A 47 8.77 10.71 2.92
N TYR A 48 9.05 10.34 4.17
CA TYR A 48 10.09 9.36 4.48
C TYR A 48 9.65 7.95 4.12
N TRP A 49 8.45 7.54 4.54
CA TRP A 49 7.96 6.20 4.20
C TRP A 49 7.63 6.10 2.72
N LEU A 50 7.13 7.17 2.09
CA LEU A 50 6.85 7.17 0.65
C LEU A 50 8.14 7.04 -0.15
N TYR A 51 9.14 7.87 0.15
CA TYR A 51 10.44 7.82 -0.50
C TYR A 51 11.11 6.46 -0.32
N ALA A 52 11.08 5.90 0.89
CA ALA A 52 11.66 4.58 1.16
C ALA A 52 10.97 3.49 0.34
N ALA A 53 9.64 3.45 0.29
CA ALA A 53 8.89 2.44 -0.44
C ALA A 53 9.12 2.53 -1.96
N VAL A 54 9.12 3.75 -2.52
CA VAL A 54 9.38 4.01 -3.95
C VAL A 54 10.82 3.63 -4.30
N SER A 55 11.80 4.08 -3.52
CA SER A 55 13.22 3.84 -3.78
C SER A 55 13.60 2.37 -3.67
N CYS A 56 13.05 1.67 -2.67
CA CYS A 56 13.27 0.25 -2.46
C CYS A 56 12.40 -0.65 -3.36
N LYS A 57 11.45 -0.07 -4.12
CA LYS A 57 10.47 -0.79 -4.95
C LYS A 57 9.77 -1.90 -4.17
N CYS A 58 9.32 -1.58 -2.95
CA CYS A 58 8.78 -2.54 -2.00
C CYS A 58 7.35 -2.19 -1.57
N LEU A 59 6.74 -3.11 -0.82
CA LEU A 59 5.43 -2.89 -0.22
C LEU A 59 5.49 -1.77 0.83
N VAL A 60 4.40 -1.02 0.95
CA VAL A 60 4.15 -0.05 2.01
C VAL A 60 2.96 -0.53 2.84
N VAL A 61 3.10 -0.60 4.16
CA VAL A 61 2.02 -1.04 5.05
C VAL A 61 1.40 0.20 5.69
N THR A 62 0.20 0.59 5.26
CA THR A 62 -0.51 1.74 5.81
C THR A 62 -2.00 1.68 5.49
N ASN A 63 -2.82 2.14 6.44
CA ASN A 63 -4.26 2.37 6.24
C ASN A 63 -4.58 3.81 5.84
N ASP A 64 -3.56 4.66 5.69
CA ASP A 64 -3.75 6.00 5.16
C ASP A 64 -4.28 5.91 3.72
N GLU A 65 -5.30 6.71 3.44
CA GLU A 65 -5.95 6.76 2.15
C GLU A 65 -5.12 7.54 1.10
N MET A 66 -4.12 8.30 1.56
CA MET A 66 -3.22 9.15 0.79
C MET A 66 -3.99 10.15 -0.08
N ARG A 67 -5.00 10.80 0.50
CA ARG A 67 -5.94 11.73 -0.19
C ARG A 67 -5.65 13.21 0.08
N ASP A 68 -4.75 13.53 1.00
CA ASP A 68 -4.46 14.90 1.41
C ASP A 68 -3.79 15.72 0.30
N HIS A 69 -3.80 17.04 0.46
CA HIS A 69 -3.18 18.00 -0.49
C HIS A 69 -1.73 17.67 -0.83
N LEU A 70 -1.01 17.01 0.07
CA LEU A 70 0.35 16.52 -0.15
C LEU A 70 0.44 15.56 -1.35
N PHE A 71 -0.50 14.61 -1.42
CA PHE A 71 -0.50 13.55 -2.42
C PHE A 71 -1.09 14.01 -3.75
N GLN A 72 -1.86 15.11 -3.77
CA GLN A 72 -2.32 15.74 -5.01
C GLN A 72 -1.14 16.20 -5.88
N LEU A 73 0.00 16.55 -5.27
CA LEU A 73 1.23 16.92 -5.99
C LEU A 73 1.86 15.75 -6.76
N LEU A 74 1.55 14.51 -6.39
CA LEU A 74 2.10 13.31 -7.05
C LEU A 74 1.35 12.92 -8.33
N GLY A 75 0.28 13.66 -8.65
CA GLY A 75 -0.51 13.52 -9.87
C GLY A 75 -1.48 12.33 -9.87
N ASN A 76 -2.49 12.43 -10.72
CA ASN A 76 -3.61 11.47 -10.77
C ASN A 76 -3.37 10.27 -11.69
N SER A 77 -2.17 10.12 -12.25
CA SER A 77 -1.84 9.04 -13.20
C SER A 77 -0.95 7.96 -12.59
N PHE A 78 0.26 8.34 -12.18
CA PHE A 78 1.27 7.41 -11.68
C PHE A 78 0.96 6.94 -10.26
N PHE A 79 0.68 7.88 -9.35
CA PHE A 79 0.56 7.58 -7.93
C PHE A 79 -0.58 6.61 -7.59
N PRO A 80 -1.80 6.73 -8.15
CA PRO A 80 -2.86 5.74 -7.90
C PRO A 80 -2.47 4.32 -8.34
N ARG A 81 -1.79 4.19 -9.48
CA ARG A 81 -1.30 2.89 -9.99
C ARG A 81 -0.16 2.32 -9.13
N TRP A 82 0.72 3.19 -8.62
CA TRP A 82 1.75 2.79 -7.66
C TRP A 82 1.12 2.32 -6.35
N LYS A 83 0.17 3.10 -5.81
CA LYS A 83 -0.56 2.79 -4.58
C LYS A 83 -1.24 1.43 -4.65
N GLU A 84 -2.00 1.17 -5.73
CA GLU A 84 -2.67 -0.13 -5.97
C GLU A 84 -1.69 -1.31 -5.87
N LYS A 85 -0.47 -1.18 -6.40
CA LYS A 85 0.50 -2.27 -6.48
C LYS A 85 1.37 -2.45 -5.22
N HIS A 86 1.48 -1.43 -4.38
CA HIS A 86 2.44 -1.42 -3.28
C HIS A 86 1.78 -1.31 -1.90
N GLN A 87 0.56 -0.76 -1.81
CA GLN A 87 -0.12 -0.57 -0.52
C GLN A 87 -0.67 -1.89 0.03
N VAL A 88 -0.24 -2.24 1.23
CA VAL A 88 -0.79 -3.29 2.07
C VAL A 88 -1.64 -2.62 3.15
N ARG A 89 -2.94 -2.95 3.20
CA ARG A 89 -3.85 -2.47 4.25
C ARG A 89 -3.89 -3.47 5.41
N LEU A 90 -4.11 -2.96 6.62
CA LEU A 90 -4.25 -3.72 7.86
C LEU A 90 -5.72 -3.77 8.25
N SER A 91 -6.23 -4.98 8.53
CA SER A 91 -7.56 -5.16 9.10
C SER A 91 -7.47 -5.95 10.40
N MET A 92 -8.16 -5.50 11.44
CA MET A 92 -8.23 -6.20 12.72
C MET A 92 -9.54 -6.97 12.80
N THR A 93 -9.46 -8.29 12.94
CA THR A 93 -10.62 -9.17 13.11
C THR A 93 -10.62 -9.76 14.52
N ARG A 94 -11.70 -10.48 14.89
CA ARG A 94 -11.75 -11.21 16.16
C ARG A 94 -10.67 -12.29 16.29
N THR A 95 -10.14 -12.80 15.17
CA THR A 95 -9.12 -13.84 15.15
C THR A 95 -7.70 -13.29 15.03
N GLY A 96 -7.55 -11.98 14.82
CA GLY A 96 -6.26 -11.30 14.84
C GLY A 96 -6.07 -10.29 13.70
N LEU A 97 -4.81 -9.95 13.46
CA LEU A 97 -4.41 -9.00 12.44
C LEU A 97 -4.31 -9.68 11.06
N VAL A 98 -4.96 -9.10 10.06
CA VAL A 98 -4.92 -9.55 8.67
C VAL A 98 -4.25 -8.49 7.80
N LEU A 99 -3.32 -8.93 6.96
CA LEU A 99 -2.70 -8.11 5.91
C LEU A 99 -3.46 -8.31 4.60
N ILE A 100 -4.00 -7.22 4.08
CA ILE A 100 -4.68 -7.16 2.80
C ILE A 100 -3.63 -6.75 1.77
N MET A 101 -3.18 -7.75 0.99
CA MET A 101 -2.14 -7.59 0.00
C MET A 101 -2.68 -6.89 -1.27
N PRO A 102 -1.83 -6.17 -2.03
CA PRO A 102 -2.15 -5.72 -3.37
C PRO A 102 -2.75 -6.82 -4.25
N PRO A 103 -3.73 -6.51 -5.12
CA PRO A 103 -4.30 -7.49 -6.02
C PRO A 103 -3.25 -8.03 -7.00
N PRO A 104 -3.33 -9.31 -7.41
CA PRO A 104 -2.40 -9.91 -8.37
C PRO A 104 -2.64 -9.45 -9.82
N TYR A 105 -3.60 -8.56 -10.04
CA TYR A 105 -3.96 -7.95 -11.32
C TYR A 105 -4.12 -6.43 -11.14
N SER A 106 -4.03 -5.67 -12.22
CA SER A 106 -4.23 -4.21 -12.17
C SER A 106 -5.68 -3.82 -12.42
N ILE A 107 -6.24 -2.91 -11.62
CA ILE A 107 -7.62 -2.45 -11.74
C ILE A 107 -7.66 -1.28 -12.72
N VAL A 108 -7.50 -1.62 -14.00
CA VAL A 108 -7.52 -0.68 -15.12
C VAL A 108 -8.36 -1.26 -16.25
N ILE A 109 -8.72 -0.44 -17.22
CA ILE A 109 -9.30 -0.94 -18.47
C ILE A 109 -8.26 -1.82 -19.16
N GLN A 110 -8.66 -3.03 -19.55
CA GLN A 110 -7.78 -4.01 -20.17
C GLN A 110 -8.40 -4.60 -21.42
N GLU A 111 -7.59 -4.73 -22.47
CA GLU A 111 -7.90 -5.50 -23.67
C GLU A 111 -7.06 -6.78 -23.69
N SER A 112 -7.72 -7.92 -23.93
CA SER A 112 -7.05 -9.21 -24.07
C SER A 112 -6.48 -9.40 -25.48
N ALA A 113 -5.53 -10.32 -25.63
CA ALA A 113 -4.97 -10.68 -26.94
C ALA A 113 -6.01 -11.20 -27.95
N THR A 114 -7.17 -11.66 -27.47
CA THR A 114 -8.30 -12.12 -28.30
C THR A 114 -9.32 -11.02 -28.60
N GLY A 115 -9.05 -9.78 -28.18
CA GLY A 115 -9.92 -8.62 -28.36
C GLY A 115 -11.12 -8.58 -27.43
N SER A 116 -11.05 -9.21 -26.26
CA SER A 116 -12.04 -9.08 -25.19
C SER A 116 -11.68 -7.91 -24.28
N TRP A 117 -12.67 -7.15 -23.83
CA TRP A 117 -12.48 -5.96 -22.99
C TRP A 117 -13.00 -6.18 -21.58
N HIS A 118 -12.24 -5.71 -20.59
CA HIS A 118 -12.62 -5.68 -19.17
C HIS A 118 -12.53 -4.23 -18.66
N VAL A 119 -13.66 -3.71 -18.18
CA VAL A 119 -13.77 -2.32 -17.73
C VAL A 119 -14.23 -2.31 -16.26
N PRO A 120 -13.40 -1.87 -15.31
CA PRO A 120 -13.79 -1.75 -13.91
C PRO A 120 -14.69 -0.52 -13.68
N SER A 121 -15.67 -0.63 -12.77
CA SER A 121 -16.40 0.53 -12.26
C SER A 121 -15.53 1.39 -11.35
N ILE A 122 -15.92 2.64 -11.09
CA ILE A 122 -15.32 3.47 -10.04
C ILE A 122 -15.90 3.01 -8.69
N ALA A 123 -15.05 2.82 -7.68
CA ALA A 123 -15.44 2.45 -6.32
C ALA A 123 -14.42 3.03 -5.32
N ASP A 124 -14.92 3.52 -4.18
CA ASP A 124 -14.12 4.21 -3.16
C ASP A 124 -13.41 3.25 -2.18
N ASP A 125 -13.99 2.09 -1.89
CA ASP A 125 -13.37 1.05 -1.07
C ASP A 125 -13.78 -0.37 -1.52
N ASP A 126 -12.85 -1.04 -2.21
CA ASP A 126 -13.04 -2.39 -2.73
C ASP A 126 -13.10 -3.48 -1.64
N LEU A 127 -12.74 -3.15 -0.40
CA LEU A 127 -12.83 -4.10 0.72
C LEU A 127 -14.24 -4.22 1.27
N LEU A 128 -14.98 -3.12 1.24
CA LEU A 128 -16.35 -3.08 1.77
C LEU A 128 -17.35 -3.42 0.67
N ASN A 129 -17.10 -2.95 -0.55
CA ASN A 129 -18.00 -3.14 -1.68
C ASN A 129 -17.24 -3.78 -2.85
N PRO A 130 -17.58 -5.03 -3.23
CA PRO A 130 -16.97 -5.68 -4.38
C PRO A 130 -17.12 -4.82 -5.64
N ARG A 131 -16.01 -4.54 -6.31
CA ARG A 131 -15.99 -3.75 -7.54
C ARG A 131 -16.72 -4.48 -8.67
N LEU A 132 -17.59 -3.78 -9.39
CA LEU A 132 -18.26 -4.30 -10.57
C LEU A 132 -17.35 -4.20 -11.79
N TRP A 133 -17.47 -5.18 -12.69
CA TRP A 133 -16.70 -5.25 -13.93
C TRP A 133 -17.65 -5.48 -15.11
N LEU A 134 -17.44 -4.71 -16.18
CA LEU A 134 -18.05 -4.99 -17.47
C LEU A 134 -17.09 -5.86 -18.29
N CYS A 135 -17.60 -7.00 -18.77
CA CYS A 135 -16.89 -7.91 -19.66
C CYS A 135 -17.55 -7.87 -21.05
N ALA A 136 -16.79 -7.50 -22.07
CA ALA A 136 -17.23 -7.49 -23.46
C ALA A 136 -16.39 -8.45 -24.28
N CYS A 137 -17.00 -9.58 -24.69
CA CYS A 137 -16.37 -10.64 -25.46
C CYS A 137 -17.00 -10.75 -26.85
N ARG A 138 -16.20 -11.08 -27.85
CA ARG A 138 -16.72 -11.43 -29.18
C ARG A 138 -17.45 -12.78 -29.08
N ASN A 139 -18.69 -12.85 -29.56
CA ASN A 139 -19.36 -14.13 -29.74
C ASN A 139 -18.59 -14.93 -30.80
N LYS A 140 -18.00 -16.07 -30.39
CA LYS A 140 -17.53 -17.06 -31.36
C LYS A 140 -18.77 -17.64 -32.03
N LYS A 141 -19.14 -17.16 -33.22
CA LYS A 141 -19.97 -17.97 -34.12
C LYS A 141 -19.12 -19.19 -34.46
N THR A 142 -19.45 -20.34 -33.88
CA THR A 142 -18.96 -21.63 -34.37
C THR A 142 -19.40 -21.77 -35.83
N PRO A 143 -18.49 -22.05 -36.78
CA PRO A 143 -18.88 -22.53 -38.09
C PRO A 143 -19.53 -23.92 -37.99
#